data_AF-V4JIE9-F1
#
_entry.id   AF-V4JIE9-F1
#
_cell.length_a   1.000
_cell.length_b   1.000
_cell.length_c   1.000
_cell.angle_alpha   90.00
_cell.angle_beta   90.00
_cell.angle_gamma   90.00
#
_symmetry.space_group_name_H-M   'P 1'
#
loop_
_entity.id
_entity.type
_entity.pdbx_description
1 polymer ?
#
loop_
_entity_poly.entity_id
_entity_poly.type
_entity_poly.pdbx_seq_one_letter_code
_entity_poly.pdbx_strand_id
1 'polypeptide(L)' 'MGNYDKNNQTQKNPVVFGLGIGVAIGSGIGVALGNLALGVGVGIAIGAALAIEQKKKQGKGNDE' A
#
# COMPACT_ATOMS: atom_id res chain seq x y z
N MET A 1 19.58 -27.05 -22.39
CA MET A 1 19.05 -25.67 -22.47
C MET A 1 18.35 -25.37 -21.17
N GLY A 2 18.90 -24.46 -20.35
CA GLY A 2 18.34 -24.13 -19.04
C GLY A 2 17.10 -23.26 -19.17
N ASN A 3 15.98 -23.72 -18.63
CA ASN A 3 14.74 -22.97 -18.55
C ASN A 3 14.86 -21.96 -17.41
N TYR A 4 15.03 -20.68 -17.74
CA TYR A 4 14.97 -19.59 -16.79
C TYR A 4 13.51 -19.15 -16.66
N ASP A 5 12.80 -19.80 -15.76
CA ASP A 5 11.51 -19.35 -15.23
C ASP A 5 11.71 -17.99 -14.54
N LYS A 6 11.56 -16.92 -15.31
CA LYS A 6 11.43 -15.54 -14.80
C LYS A 6 10.03 -15.36 -14.24
N ASN A 7 9.72 -16.10 -13.17
CA ASN A 7 8.52 -15.86 -12.38
C ASN A 7 8.79 -14.73 -11.36
N ASN A 8 9.17 -13.55 -11.87
CA ASN A 8 9.16 -12.30 -11.10
C ASN A 8 7.72 -11.78 -11.07
N GLN A 9 6.80 -12.58 -10.54
CA GLN A 9 5.53 -12.06 -10.07
C GLN A 9 5.86 -11.26 -8.83
N THR A 10 6.23 -10.00 -9.03
CA THR A 10 6.17 -8.97 -8.01
C THR A 10 4.75 -9.05 -7.48
N GLN A 11 4.56 -9.83 -6.41
CA GLN A 11 3.28 -10.04 -5.76
C GLN A 11 2.86 -8.63 -5.35
N LYS A 12 2.00 -8.02 -6.18
CA LYS A 12 1.53 -6.64 -6.01
C LYS A 12 0.63 -6.66 -4.81
N ASN A 13 1.24 -6.69 -3.64
CA ASN A 13 0.55 -6.84 -2.38
C ASN A 13 -0.09 -5.48 -2.11
N PRO A 14 -1.42 -5.34 -2.30
CA PRO A 14 -2.09 -4.03 -2.24
C PRO A 14 -1.91 -3.38 -0.87
N VAL A 15 -1.65 -4.21 0.15
CA VAL A 15 -1.30 -3.79 1.51
C VAL A 15 0.00 -3.01 1.55
N VAL A 16 1.08 -3.54 0.96
CA VAL A 16 2.40 -2.87 0.96
C VAL A 16 2.34 -1.55 0.19
N PHE A 17 1.60 -1.53 -0.93
CA PHE A 17 1.41 -0.33 -1.73
C PHE A 17 0.59 0.73 -0.97
N GLY A 18 -0.54 0.35 -0.37
CA GLY A 18 -1.38 1.26 0.41
C GLY A 18 -0.64 1.83 1.62
N LEU A 19 0.08 0.99 2.37
CA LEU A 19 0.87 1.45 3.52
C LEU A 19 2.01 2.38 3.11
N GLY A 20 2.73 2.07 2.02
CA GLY A 20 3.82 2.91 1.53
C GLY A 20 3.37 4.31 1.15
N ILE A 21 2.24 4.43 0.45
CA ILE A 21 1.63 5.72 0.11
C ILE A 21 1.15 6.44 1.37
N GLY A 22 0.46 5.72 2.26
CA GLY A 22 -0.03 6.27 3.52
C GLY A 22 1.08 6.87 4.38
N VAL A 23 2.21 6.16 4.51
CA VAL A 23 3.38 6.64 5.27
C VAL A 23 4.04 7.83 4.59
N ALA A 24 4.20 7.82 3.26
CA ALA A 24 4.80 8.94 2.54
C ALA A 24 3.99 10.23 2.75
N ILE A 25 2.67 10.17 2.53
CA ILE A 25 1.75 11.31 2.72
C ILE A 25 1.69 11.72 4.19
N GLY A 26 1.51 10.75 5.09
CA GLY A 26 1.43 10.97 6.52
C GLY A 26 2.68 11.61 7.10
N SER A 27 3.86 11.21 6.64
CA SER A 27 5.12 11.84 7.07
C SER A 27 5.21 13.30 6.63
N GLY A 28 4.81 13.62 5.40
CA GLY A 28 4.78 14.99 4.91
C GLY A 28 3.82 15.88 5.71
N ILE A 29 2.62 15.36 6.01
CA ILE A 29 1.63 16.05 6.84
C ILE A 29 2.14 16.20 8.28
N GLY A 30 2.73 15.15 8.86
CA GLY A 30 3.26 15.18 10.22
C GLY A 30 4.40 16.17 10.40
N VAL A 31 5.27 16.28 9.40
CA VAL A 31 6.35 17.29 9.36
C VAL A 31 5.75 18.69 9.24
N ALA A 32 4.77 18.90 8.36
CA ALA A 32 4.12 20.21 8.20
C ALA A 32 3.37 20.67 9.47
N LEU A 33 2.80 19.73 10.22
CA LEU A 33 2.09 20.00 11.48
C LEU A 33 3.03 20.04 12.71
N GLY A 34 4.31 19.73 12.55
CA GLY A 34 5.24 19.57 13.68
C GLY A 34 4.90 18.41 14.61
N ASN A 35 4.03 17.49 14.18
CA ASN A 35 3.59 16.32 14.93
C ASN A 35 3.63 15.06 14.06
N LEU A 36 4.79 14.40 14.07
CA LEU A 36 5.02 13.16 13.33
C LEU A 36 4.12 12.01 13.79
N ALA A 37 3.78 11.94 15.08
CA ALA A 37 2.90 10.89 15.60
C ALA A 37 1.50 10.99 14.99
N LEU A 38 0.94 12.21 14.91
CA LEU A 38 -0.33 12.44 14.22
C LEU A 38 -0.24 12.16 12.72
N GLY A 39 0.81 12.67 12.06
CA GLY A 39 0.99 12.47 10.62
C GLY A 39 1.10 11.00 10.23
N VAL A 40 1.93 10.22 10.92
CA VAL A 40 2.09 8.79 10.67
C VAL A 40 0.82 8.02 11.06
N GLY A 41 0.15 8.37 12.18
CA GLY A 41 -1.11 7.74 12.57
C GLY A 41 -2.22 7.91 11.52
N VAL A 42 -2.41 9.14 11.03
CA VAL A 42 -3.36 9.45 9.95
C VAL A 42 -2.93 8.79 8.64
N GLY A 43 -1.65 8.84 8.30
CA GLY A 43 -1.10 8.21 7.11
C GLY A 43 -1.32 6.71 7.05
N ILE A 44 -1.06 6.00 8.16
CA ILE A 44 -1.31 4.56 8.27
C ILE A 44 -2.81 4.25 8.15
N ALA A 45 -3.68 5.03 8.79
CA ALA A 45 -5.12 4.83 8.69
C ALA A 45 -5.62 4.94 7.24
N ILE A 46 -5.18 5.98 6.51
CA ILE A 46 -5.53 6.18 5.09
C ILE A 46 -4.93 5.06 4.23
N GLY A 47 -3.66 4.73 4.42
CA GLY A 47 -2.97 3.69 3.67
C GLY A 47 -3.59 2.30 3.85
N ALA A 48 -3.99 1.96 5.08
CA ALA A 48 -4.69 0.72 5.40
C ALA A 48 -6.09 0.67 4.78
N ALA A 49 -6.84 1.78 4.80
CA ALA A 49 -8.14 1.86 4.14
C ALA A 49 -8.02 1.61 2.61
N LEU A 50 -7.05 2.26 1.95
CA LEU A 50 -6.78 2.07 0.52
C LEU A 50 -6.36 0.63 0.19
N ALA A 51 -5.53 0.02 1.05
CA ALA A 51 -5.11 -1.36 0.92
C ALA A 51 -6.30 -2.34 0.98
N ILE A 52 -7.21 -2.14 1.94
CA ILE A 52 -8.40 -2.97 2.11
C ILE A 52 -9.34 -2.81 0.92
N GLU A 53 -9.55 -1.58 0.46
CA GLU A 53 -10.37 -1.26 -0.71
C GLU A 53 -9.83 -1.92 -1.98
N GLN A 54 -8.50 -1.87 -2.19
CA GLN A 54 -7.85 -2.54 -3.32
C GLN A 54 -7.88 -4.06 -3.21
N LYS A 55 -7.71 -4.61 -2.01
CA LYS A 55 -7.85 -6.05 -1.77
C LYS A 55 -9.26 -6.55 -2.11
N LYS A 56 -10.28 -5.76 -1.79
CA LYS A 56 -11.68 -6.04 -2.14
C LYS A 56 -11.91 -5.99 -3.66
N LYS A 57 -11.24 -5.09 -4.38
CA LYS A 57 -11.28 -5.00 -5.85
C LYS A 57 -10.51 -6.13 -6.54
N GLN A 58 -9.35 -6.55 -6.02
CA GLN A 58 -8.57 -7.66 -6.58
C GLN A 58 -9.25 -9.02 -6.38
N GLY A 59 -9.97 -9.22 -5.27
CA GLY A 59 -10.76 -10.43 -5.06
C GLY A 59 -12.01 -10.54 -5.94
N LYS A 60 -12.31 -9.53 -6.76
CA LYS A 60 -13.51 -9.47 -7.61
C LYS A 60 -13.20 -9.46 -9.11
N GLY A 61 -11.92 -9.60 -9.48
CA GLY A 61 -11.45 -9.60 -10.88
C GLY A 61 -11.05 -10.96 -11.43
N ASN A 62 -11.27 -12.05 -10.68
CA ASN A 62 -11.00 -13.42 -11.13
C ASN A 62 -12.29 -14.24 -11.35
N ASP A 63 -13.45 -13.59 -11.33
CA ASP A 63 -14.77 -14.23 -11.48
C ASP A 63 -15.58 -13.61 -12.66
N GLU A 64 -14.93 -13.25 -13.77
CA GLU A 64 -15.58 -12.94 -15.06
C GLU A 64 -14.93 -13.71 -16.22
#